data_AF-A0A1Q8KVU8-F1
#
_entry.id   AF-A0A1Q8KVU8-F1
#
_cell.length_a   1.000
_cell.length_b   1.000
_cell.length_c   1.000
_cell.angle_alpha   90.00
_cell.angle_beta   90.00
_cell.angle_gamma   90.00
#
_symmetry.space_group_name_H-M   'P 1'
#
loop_
_entity.id
_entity.type
_entity.pdbx_description
1 polymer ?
#
loop_
_entity_poly.entity_id
_entity_poly.type
_entity_poly.pdbx_seq_one_letter_code
_entity_poly.pdbx_strand_id
1 'polypeptide(L)'
;MPPTSLYVTTHVHTDGPIPGPHSLLTLASSAYRADGVPIGTFTANLRELPGATLHPSSLETWRDRAEDWLWTRRAARPPAQVAHAYAAWVESLGGRPVFVTAPEDPDHLFCYWYLQRFAGRWPFAGLVPASDGPDRSWSPPPCPLSGCRTAGDLRTAPAA
;
A
#
# COMPACT_ATOMS: atom_id res chain seq x y z
N MET A 1 -11.13 17.91 -23.22
CA MET A 1 -10.12 16.83 -23.08
C MET A 1 -10.61 15.88 -22.00
N PRO A 2 -10.54 14.55 -22.18
CA PRO A 2 -10.84 13.62 -21.09
C PRO A 2 -9.91 13.89 -19.91
N PRO A 3 -10.35 13.68 -18.65
CA PRO A 3 -9.51 13.91 -17.50
C PRO A 3 -8.25 13.02 -17.58
N THR A 4 -7.09 13.59 -17.26
CA THR A 4 -5.83 12.85 -17.22
C THR A 4 -5.92 11.76 -16.15
N SER A 5 -5.92 10.50 -16.58
CA SER A 5 -5.85 9.35 -15.67
C SER A 5 -4.52 9.32 -14.95
N LEU A 6 -4.58 9.17 -13.62
CA LEU A 6 -3.41 8.98 -12.76
C LEU A 6 -3.49 7.58 -12.16
N TYR A 7 -2.34 6.94 -11.99
CA TYR A 7 -2.25 5.57 -11.50
C TYR A 7 -1.55 5.57 -10.15
N VAL A 8 -2.16 4.95 -9.15
CA VAL A 8 -1.61 4.89 -7.79
C VAL A 8 -1.34 3.43 -7.44
N THR A 9 -0.07 3.06 -7.34
CA THR A 9 0.35 1.77 -6.79
C THR A 9 0.44 1.88 -5.28
N THR A 10 0.11 0.81 -4.57
CA THR A 10 0.13 0.75 -3.11
C THR A 10 0.74 -0.56 -2.68
N HIS A 11 1.45 -0.53 -1.55
CA HIS A 11 2.01 -1.69 -0.87
C HIS A 11 1.76 -1.54 0.62
N VAL A 12 1.29 -2.61 1.28
CA VAL A 12 0.99 -2.60 2.71
C VAL A 12 1.78 -3.64 3.51
N HIS A 13 1.92 -3.38 4.80
CA HIS A 13 2.31 -4.39 5.79
C HIS A 13 1.20 -4.55 6.81
N THR A 14 0.86 -5.78 7.14
CA THR A 14 -0.31 -6.09 7.97
C THR A 14 0.02 -7.12 9.05
N ASP A 15 -0.82 -7.17 10.07
CA ASP A 15 -0.81 -8.20 11.11
C ASP A 15 -1.60 -9.46 10.72
N GLY A 16 -2.05 -9.58 9.47
CA GLY A 16 -2.83 -10.74 9.04
C GLY A 16 -3.46 -10.59 7.66
N PRO A 17 -4.24 -11.60 7.25
CA PRO A 17 -4.74 -11.71 5.88
C PRO A 17 -5.92 -10.78 5.56
N ILE A 18 -6.68 -10.33 6.57
CA ILE A 18 -7.87 -9.50 6.38
C ILE A 18 -7.94 -8.32 7.37
N PRO A 19 -8.50 -7.17 6.96
CA PRO A 19 -8.66 -6.01 7.83
C PRO A 19 -9.81 -6.19 8.81
N GLY A 20 -9.69 -5.57 9.99
CA GLY A 20 -10.67 -5.61 11.06
C GLY A 20 -10.19 -6.49 12.20
N PRO A 21 -10.15 -7.83 12.04
CA PRO A 21 -9.47 -8.71 12.99
C PRO A 21 -7.96 -8.47 13.07
N HIS A 22 -7.35 -7.98 11.98
CA HIS A 22 -5.93 -7.67 11.90
C HIS A 22 -5.68 -6.22 11.45
N SER A 23 -4.53 -5.68 11.86
CA SER A 23 -4.17 -4.28 11.64
C SER A 23 -3.37 -4.07 10.35
N LEU A 24 -3.57 -2.91 9.73
CA LEU A 24 -2.66 -2.31 8.76
C LEU A 24 -1.56 -1.60 9.56
N LEU A 25 -0.30 -1.95 9.33
CA LEU A 25 0.85 -1.41 10.05
C LEU A 25 1.56 -0.32 9.25
N THR A 26 1.70 -0.51 7.95
CA THR A 26 2.33 0.45 7.05
C THR A 26 1.53 0.53 5.76
N LEU A 27 1.34 1.76 5.28
CA LEU A 27 0.80 2.06 3.96
C LEU A 27 1.85 2.87 3.20
N ALA A 28 2.26 2.40 2.02
CA ALA A 28 3.12 3.12 1.10
C ALA A 28 2.46 3.16 -0.28
N SER A 29 2.45 4.32 -0.93
CA SER A 29 1.90 4.50 -2.28
C SER A 29 2.78 5.41 -3.12
N SER A 30 2.73 5.17 -4.43
CA SER A 30 3.35 6.00 -5.46
C SER A 30 2.31 6.34 -6.53
N ALA A 31 2.27 7.60 -6.93
CA ALA A 31 1.39 8.09 -7.98
C ALA A 31 2.18 8.34 -9.27
N TYR A 32 1.59 7.96 -10.40
CA TYR A 32 2.15 8.07 -11.73
C TYR A 32 1.16 8.75 -12.69
N ARG A 33 1.69 9.52 -13.64
CA ARG A 33 0.95 9.88 -14.84
C ARG A 33 0.81 8.67 -15.76
N ALA A 34 -0.07 8.78 -16.76
CA ALA A 34 -0.27 7.72 -17.73
C ALA A 34 1.01 7.34 -18.49
N ASP A 35 1.93 8.28 -18.70
CA ASP A 35 3.27 8.08 -19.29
C ASP A 35 4.29 7.38 -18.36
N GLY A 36 3.89 7.02 -17.15
CA GLY A 36 4.76 6.38 -16.17
C GLY A 36 5.62 7.36 -15.37
N VAL A 37 5.49 8.67 -15.60
CA VAL A 37 6.24 9.66 -14.82
C VAL A 37 5.73 9.70 -13.38
N PRO A 38 6.59 9.49 -12.36
CA PRO A 38 6.20 9.60 -10.96
C PRO A 38 5.87 11.05 -10.60
N ILE A 39 4.78 11.24 -9.86
CA ILE A 39 4.28 12.58 -9.49
C ILE A 39 4.11 12.78 -7.98
N GLY A 40 4.22 11.71 -7.19
CA GLY A 40 4.16 11.84 -5.74
C GLY A 40 4.23 10.49 -5.04
N THR A 41 4.53 10.54 -3.74
CA THR A 41 4.52 9.37 -2.86
C THR A 41 3.81 9.71 -1.56
N PHE A 42 3.30 8.68 -0.89
CA PHE A 42 2.76 8.76 0.44
C PHE A 42 3.21 7.55 1.25
N THR A 43 3.75 7.77 2.44
CA THR A 43 4.13 6.68 3.34
C THR A 43 3.70 7.01 4.77
N ALA A 44 3.12 6.03 5.45
CA ALA A 44 2.72 6.17 6.84
C ALA A 44 2.76 4.83 7.57
N ASN A 45 3.18 4.89 8.84
CA ASN A 45 2.95 3.83 9.80
C ASN A 45 1.68 4.12 10.61
N LEU A 46 0.90 3.07 10.88
CA LEU A 46 -0.37 3.12 11.58
C LEU A 46 -0.25 2.35 12.90
N ARG A 47 -0.91 2.84 13.94
CA ARG A 47 -1.13 2.07 15.18
C ARG A 47 -2.16 0.98 14.93
N GLU A 48 -2.08 -0.11 15.68
CA GLU A 48 -3.06 -1.19 15.59
C GLU A 48 -4.48 -0.73 15.90
N LEU A 49 -5.45 -1.46 15.34
CA LEU A 49 -6.84 -1.29 15.69
C LEU A 49 -7.09 -1.79 17.11
N PRO A 50 -7.94 -1.11 17.90
CA PRO A 50 -8.42 -1.66 19.16
C PRO A 50 -9.11 -3.01 18.93
N GLY A 51 -8.66 -4.04 19.66
CA GLY A 51 -9.23 -5.39 19.59
C GLY A 51 -8.76 -6.23 18.40
N ALA A 52 -7.94 -5.70 17.49
CA ALA A 52 -7.27 -6.52 16.49
C ALA A 52 -6.14 -7.34 17.12
N THR A 53 -5.90 -8.51 16.55
CA THR A 53 -4.88 -9.45 17.01
C THR A 53 -3.91 -9.77 15.90
N LEU A 54 -2.68 -10.18 16.25
CA LEU A 54 -1.71 -10.66 15.28
C LEU A 54 -2.06 -12.08 14.82
N HIS A 55 -2.15 -12.30 13.51
CA HIS A 55 -2.39 -13.61 12.92
C HIS A 55 -1.16 -14.52 13.11
N PRO A 56 -1.32 -15.82 13.38
CA PRO A 56 -0.19 -16.74 13.58
C PRO A 56 0.84 -16.74 12.44
N SER A 57 0.41 -16.75 11.18
CA SER A 57 1.35 -16.73 10.04
C SER A 57 2.13 -15.40 9.93
N SER A 58 1.48 -14.28 10.28
CA SER A 58 2.16 -12.98 10.35
C SER A 58 3.15 -12.96 11.51
N LEU A 59 2.81 -13.56 12.66
CA LEU A 59 3.74 -13.71 13.79
C LEU A 59 4.98 -14.52 13.40
N GLU A 60 4.81 -15.64 12.69
CA GLU A 60 5.93 -16.43 12.16
C GLU A 60 6.83 -15.58 11.27
N THR A 61 6.25 -14.85 10.31
CA THR A 61 7.00 -13.96 9.42
C THR A 61 7.74 -12.85 10.18
N TRP A 62 7.07 -12.21 11.15
CA TRP A 62 7.65 -11.11 11.91
C TRP A 62 8.73 -11.55 12.89
N ARG A 63 8.71 -12.80 13.37
CA ARG A 63 9.79 -13.35 14.20
C ARG A 63 11.11 -13.38 13.45
N ASP A 64 11.09 -13.78 12.19
CA ASP A 64 12.28 -13.80 11.34
C ASP A 64 12.69 -12.40 10.85
N ARG A 65 11.77 -11.44 10.94
CA ARG A 65 11.93 -10.06 10.45
C ARG A 65 11.64 -9.03 11.55
N ALA A 66 12.19 -9.24 12.74
CA ALA A 66 11.89 -8.41 13.92
C ALA A 66 12.23 -6.93 13.72
N GLU A 67 13.34 -6.61 13.04
CA GLU A 67 13.72 -5.21 12.75
C GLU A 67 12.73 -4.52 11.81
N ASP A 68 12.26 -5.23 10.80
CA ASP A 68 11.26 -4.75 9.86
C ASP A 68 9.93 -4.52 10.59
N TRP A 69 9.52 -5.45 11.46
CA TRP A 69 8.36 -5.27 12.33
C TRP A 69 8.50 -4.02 13.21
N LEU A 70 9.64 -3.83 13.88
CA LEU A 70 9.91 -2.64 14.68
C LEU A 70 9.89 -1.35 13.84
N TRP A 71 10.32 -1.40 12.59
CA TRP A 71 10.24 -0.27 11.67
C TRP A 71 8.79 0.17 11.46
N THR A 72 7.86 -0.77 11.29
CA THR A 72 6.42 -0.46 11.14
C THR A 72 5.83 0.26 12.36
N ARG A 73 6.50 0.20 13.52
CA ARG A 73 6.04 0.85 14.76
C ARG A 73 6.56 2.26 14.94
N ARG A 74 7.57 2.66 14.17
CA ARG A 74 8.21 3.98 14.29
C ARG A 74 7.24 5.07 13.86
N ALA A 75 7.09 6.09 14.71
CA ALA A 75 6.21 7.24 14.48
C ALA A 75 4.79 6.85 14.04
N ALA A 76 4.29 5.70 14.53
CA ALA A 76 2.98 5.19 14.16
C ALA A 76 1.86 6.15 14.59
N ARG A 77 1.00 6.50 13.64
CA ARG A 77 -0.10 7.45 13.82
C ARG A 77 -1.44 6.72 13.98
N PRO A 78 -2.45 7.33 14.63
CA PRO A 78 -3.79 6.74 14.70
C PRO A 78 -4.35 6.41 13.30
N PRO A 79 -4.98 5.24 13.10
CA PRO A 79 -5.51 4.83 11.80
C PRO A 79 -6.40 5.86 11.12
N ALA A 80 -7.27 6.51 11.89
CA ALA A 80 -8.16 7.54 11.37
C ALA A 80 -7.40 8.72 10.76
N GLN A 81 -6.37 9.20 11.46
CA GLN A 81 -5.54 10.30 10.98
C GLN A 81 -4.83 9.93 9.66
N VAL A 82 -4.30 8.72 9.56
CA VAL A 82 -3.62 8.26 8.35
C VAL A 82 -4.60 8.07 7.19
N ALA A 83 -5.77 7.48 7.43
CA ALA A 83 -6.78 7.28 6.39
C ALA A 83 -7.29 8.62 5.83
N HIS A 84 -7.56 9.61 6.69
CA HIS A 84 -7.93 10.96 6.23
C HIS A 84 -6.80 11.64 5.45
N ALA A 85 -5.55 11.55 5.93
CA ALA A 85 -4.41 12.14 5.25
C ALA A 85 -4.14 11.47 3.89
N TYR A 86 -4.30 10.16 3.80
CA TYR A 86 -4.14 9.41 2.56
C TYR A 86 -5.22 9.78 1.55
N ALA A 87 -6.49 9.83 1.97
CA ALA A 87 -7.59 10.26 1.11
C ALA A 87 -7.37 11.68 0.56
N ALA A 88 -6.99 12.62 1.44
CA ALA A 88 -6.68 13.99 1.04
C ALA A 88 -5.48 14.06 0.09
N TRP A 89 -4.44 13.23 0.29
CA TRP A 89 -3.30 13.15 -0.62
C TRP A 89 -3.75 12.67 -2.01
N VAL A 90 -4.53 11.59 -2.11
CA VAL A 90 -5.06 11.10 -3.39
C VAL A 90 -5.89 12.16 -4.10
N GLU A 91 -6.78 12.84 -3.38
CA GLU A 91 -7.60 13.93 -3.93
C GLU A 91 -6.75 15.11 -4.42
N SER A 92 -5.67 15.42 -3.71
CA SER A 92 -4.74 16.50 -4.07
C SER A 92 -3.95 16.26 -5.35
N LEU A 93 -3.85 15.00 -5.82
CA LEU A 93 -3.21 14.66 -7.09
C LEU A 93 -3.98 15.27 -8.29
N GLY A 94 -5.27 15.56 -8.11
CA GLY A 94 -6.17 16.02 -9.17
C GLY A 94 -6.43 14.92 -10.21
N GLY A 95 -7.02 15.31 -11.35
CA GLY A 95 -7.32 14.38 -12.44
C GLY A 95 -8.28 13.27 -12.01
N ARG A 96 -8.05 12.05 -12.52
CA ARG A 96 -8.87 10.87 -12.23
C ARG A 96 -7.99 9.74 -11.69
N PRO A 97 -7.68 9.70 -10.37
CA PRO A 97 -6.84 8.67 -9.78
C PRO A 97 -7.48 7.28 -9.88
N VAL A 98 -6.69 6.30 -10.29
CA VAL A 98 -7.05 4.89 -10.43
C VAL A 98 -6.14 4.09 -9.52
N PHE A 99 -6.72 3.20 -8.72
CA PHE A 99 -5.95 2.33 -7.84
C PHE A 99 -5.41 1.14 -8.66
N VAL A 100 -4.11 0.89 -8.57
CA VAL A 100 -3.45 -0.24 -9.21
C VAL A 100 -3.21 -1.31 -8.15
N THR A 101 -3.72 -2.51 -8.35
CA THR A 101 -3.57 -3.64 -7.41
C THR A 101 -3.36 -4.95 -8.14
N ALA A 102 -2.73 -5.92 -7.51
CA ALA A 102 -2.87 -7.32 -7.90
C ALA A 102 -3.98 -7.98 -7.04
N PRO A 103 -4.80 -8.90 -7.60
CA PRO A 103 -5.83 -9.61 -6.84
C PRO A 103 -5.29 -10.48 -5.69
N GLU A 104 -4.06 -10.97 -5.83
CA GLU A 104 -3.36 -11.80 -4.85
C GLU A 104 -2.84 -11.00 -3.64
N ASP A 105 -2.73 -9.68 -3.76
CA ASP A 105 -2.15 -8.83 -2.73
C ASP A 105 -3.22 -8.27 -1.77
N PRO A 106 -2.91 -8.14 -0.47
CA PRO A 106 -3.84 -7.61 0.52
C PRO A 106 -4.06 -6.09 0.39
N ASP A 107 -3.29 -5.41 -0.47
CA ASP A 107 -3.21 -3.95 -0.56
C ASP A 107 -4.56 -3.28 -0.75
N HIS A 108 -5.30 -3.67 -1.80
CA HIS A 108 -6.62 -3.11 -2.06
C HIS A 108 -7.60 -3.40 -0.91
N LEU A 109 -7.59 -4.63 -0.39
CA LEU A 109 -8.50 -5.06 0.67
C LEU A 109 -8.34 -4.20 1.93
N PHE A 110 -7.11 -4.04 2.41
CA PHE A 110 -6.82 -3.23 3.58
C PHE A 110 -7.05 -1.74 3.33
N CYS A 111 -6.60 -1.20 2.19
CA CYS A 111 -6.79 0.22 1.86
C CYS A 111 -8.27 0.57 1.76
N TYR A 112 -9.05 -0.22 1.02
CA TYR A 112 -10.49 -0.01 0.88
C TYR A 112 -11.18 -0.03 2.24
N TRP A 113 -10.92 -1.04 3.08
CA TRP A 113 -11.54 -1.14 4.39
C TRP A 113 -11.20 0.04 5.31
N TYR A 114 -9.93 0.45 5.37
CA TYR A 114 -9.49 1.57 6.23
C TYR A 114 -10.08 2.90 5.77
N LEU A 115 -10.10 3.14 4.46
CA LEU A 115 -10.69 4.34 3.87
C LEU A 115 -12.19 4.40 4.13
N GLN A 116 -12.92 3.30 3.95
CA GLN A 116 -14.35 3.26 4.26
C GLN A 116 -14.63 3.46 5.75
N ARG A 117 -13.89 2.76 6.61
CA ARG A 117 -14.10 2.83 8.07
C ARG A 117 -13.82 4.21 8.65
N PHE A 118 -12.73 4.86 8.22
CA PHE A 118 -12.26 6.07 8.88
C PHE A 118 -12.48 7.34 8.06
N ALA A 119 -12.33 7.29 6.74
CA ALA A 119 -12.50 8.45 5.87
C ALA A 119 -13.90 8.52 5.24
N GLY A 120 -14.70 7.45 5.34
CA GLY A 120 -16.07 7.36 4.84
C GLY A 120 -16.21 7.43 3.32
N ARG A 121 -15.10 7.24 2.58
CA ARG A 121 -15.08 7.43 1.12
C ARG A 121 -13.93 6.67 0.46
N TRP A 122 -14.07 6.47 -0.84
CA TRP A 122 -13.05 5.92 -1.74
C TRP A 122 -12.62 7.02 -2.73
N PRO A 123 -11.39 7.57 -2.62
CA PRO A 123 -10.95 8.73 -3.43
C PRO A 123 -10.48 8.35 -4.84
N PHE A 124 -10.68 7.09 -5.27
CA PHE A 124 -10.28 6.62 -6.59
C PHE A 124 -11.50 6.43 -7.49
N ALA A 125 -11.31 6.69 -8.77
CA ALA A 125 -12.33 6.57 -9.79
C ALA A 125 -12.49 5.15 -10.37
N GLY A 126 -11.62 4.22 -9.96
CA GLY A 126 -11.67 2.83 -10.40
C GLY A 126 -10.47 2.02 -9.90
N LEU A 127 -10.48 0.74 -10.26
CA LEU A 127 -9.43 -0.24 -9.99
C LEU A 127 -8.91 -0.77 -11.33
N VAL A 128 -7.61 -0.95 -11.46
CA VAL A 128 -7.00 -1.70 -12.58
C VAL A 128 -6.04 -2.76 -12.04
N PRO A 129 -5.98 -3.95 -12.67
CA PRO A 129 -4.95 -4.93 -12.36
C PRO A 129 -3.55 -4.37 -12.66
N ALA A 130 -2.57 -4.73 -11.83
CA ALA A 130 -1.16 -4.41 -12.09
C ALA A 130 -0.66 -5.01 -13.42
N SER A 131 -1.27 -6.10 -13.89
CA SER A 131 -1.00 -6.75 -15.17
C SER A 131 -1.53 -6.01 -16.40
N ASP A 132 -2.53 -5.13 -16.22
CA ASP A 132 -3.28 -4.53 -17.33
C ASP A 132 -2.76 -3.14 -17.69
N GLY A 133 -1.55 -2.81 -17.21
CA GLY A 133 -0.86 -1.59 -17.59
C GLY A 133 -0.34 -1.63 -19.03
N PRO A 134 -0.41 -0.52 -19.78
CA PRO A 134 0.07 -0.48 -21.15
C PRO A 134 1.59 -0.55 -21.17
N ASP A 135 2.19 -1.75 -21.23
CA ASP A 135 3.64 -1.98 -21.45
C ASP A 135 4.59 -1.11 -20.59
N ARG A 136 4.07 -0.59 -19.47
CA ARG A 136 4.66 0.47 -18.64
C ARG A 136 4.77 -0.06 -17.22
N SER A 137 6.01 -0.15 -16.75
CA SER A 137 6.35 -0.57 -15.40
C SER A 137 5.86 0.46 -14.37
N TRP A 138 4.59 0.38 -13.96
CA TRP A 138 4.18 0.99 -12.70
C TRP A 138 4.78 0.16 -11.58
N SER A 139 6.02 0.50 -11.22
CA SER A 139 6.71 -0.19 -10.14
C SER A 139 5.87 -0.12 -8.87
N PRO A 140 5.88 -1.18 -8.04
CA PRO A 140 5.37 -1.07 -6.69
C PRO A 140 6.08 0.09 -5.99
N PRO A 141 5.39 0.78 -5.06
CA PRO A 141 6.04 1.86 -4.32
C PRO A 141 7.26 1.30 -3.60
N PRO A 142 8.34 2.09 -3.44
CA PRO A 142 9.54 1.61 -2.78
C PRO A 142 9.18 1.13 -1.37
N CYS A 143 9.31 -0.18 -1.13
CA CYS A 143 9.05 -0.75 0.18
C CYS A 143 10.08 -0.18 1.18
N PRO A 144 9.64 0.43 2.28
CA PRO A 144 10.55 1.07 3.23
C PRO A 144 11.31 0.07 4.12
N LEU A 145 10.88 -1.20 4.15
CA LEU A 145 11.48 -2.25 4.96
C LEU A 145 12.74 -2.81 4.30
N SER A 146 13.76 -3.08 5.12
CA SER A 146 15.04 -3.66 4.69
C SER A 146 14.87 -5.00 4.00
N GLY A 147 14.03 -5.89 4.56
CA GLY A 147 13.83 -7.23 4.02
C GLY A 147 13.08 -7.27 2.67
N CYS A 148 12.44 -6.18 2.25
CA CYS A 148 11.89 -6.08 0.90
C CYS A 148 12.97 -5.85 -0.16
N ARG A 149 14.10 -5.22 0.20
CA ARG A 149 15.15 -4.85 -0.76
C ARG A 149 15.93 -6.06 -1.25
N THR A 150 16.12 -7.07 -0.40
CA THR A 150 16.83 -8.32 -0.74
C THR A 150 15.99 -9.28 -1.59
N ALA A 151 14.66 -9.22 -1.52
CA ALA A 151 13.80 -10.05 -2.36
C ALA A 151 13.79 -9.62 -3.84
N GLY A 152 14.09 -8.33 -4.12
CA GLY A 152 14.20 -7.79 -5.47
C GLY A 152 15.42 -8.29 -6.27
N ASP A 153 16.52 -8.64 -5.59
CA ASP A 153 17.75 -9.09 -6.24
C ASP A 153 17.71 -10.56 -6.71
N LEU A 154 16.79 -11.36 -6.18
CA LEU A 154 16.65 -12.79 -6.53
C LEU A 154 15.89 -13.04 -7.85
N ARG A 155 15.23 -12.03 -8.43
CA ARG A 155 14.57 -12.15 -9.75
C ARG A 155 15.49 -11.86 -10.95
N THR A 156 16.76 -11.56 -10.71
CA THR A 156 17.75 -11.22 -11.76
C THR A 156 18.96 -12.16 -11.83
N ALA A 157 18.91 -13.32 -11.18
CA ALA A 157 19.90 -14.36 -11.48
C ALA A 157 19.52 -15.04 -12.81
N PRO A 158 20.35 -14.95 -13.87
CA PRO A 158 20.12 -15.76 -15.05
C PRO A 158 20.28 -17.23 -14.63
N ALA A 159 19.34 -18.08 -15.06
CA ALA A 159 19.48 -19.51 -14.93
C ALA A 159 20.79 -19.92 -15.63
N ALA A 160 21.71 -20.51 -14.85
CA ALA A 160 22.87 -21.23 -15.36
C ALA A 160 22.46 -22.67 -15.69
#